data_AF-A0A0T0MCN4-F1
#
_entry.id   AF-A0A0T0MCN4-F1
#
_cell.length_a   1.000
_cell.length_b   1.000
_cell.length_c   1.000
_cell.angle_alpha   90.00
_cell.angle_beta   90.00
_cell.angle_gamma   90.00
#
_symmetry.space_group_name_H-M   'P 1'
#
loop_
_entity.id
_entity.type
_entity.pdbx_description
1 polymer ?
#
loop_
_entity_poly.entity_id
_entity_poly.type
_entity_poly.pdbx_seq_one_letter_code
_entity_poly.pdbx_strand_id
1 'polypeptide(L)'
;MAHSLDVLSKTFLNKNEIISKMRIISQKQGNNFSIEEDNRVDIWKAESYTLEIHFLTQDKFSELKEDDFWGKEYAVLFYITIYGIDDTEDRVTFPFLRELLKDYPDLLVFNEEIGGGKPFVYNKMHLAAFSGNSFAGIFAKPPQDLSNLA
;
A
#
# COMPACT_ATOMS: atom_id res chain seq x y z
N MET A 1 12.13 -3.05 -12.92
CA MET A 1 11.27 -4.21 -12.59
C MET A 1 10.03 -3.64 -11.92
N ALA A 2 8.86 -4.28 -11.98
CA ALA A 2 7.68 -3.75 -11.29
C ALA A 2 7.54 -4.49 -9.96
N HIS A 3 7.35 -3.74 -8.88
CA HIS A 3 7.07 -4.28 -7.54
C HIS A 3 5.63 -3.99 -7.17
N SER A 4 4.97 -4.93 -6.51
CA SER A 4 3.57 -4.76 -6.09
C SER A 4 3.43 -4.89 -4.58
N LEU A 5 2.59 -4.04 -4.01
CA LEU A 5 2.21 -4.06 -2.60
C LEU A 5 0.70 -4.17 -2.50
N ASP A 6 0.22 -5.13 -1.71
CA ASP A 6 -1.20 -5.21 -1.38
C ASP A 6 -1.47 -4.40 -0.12
N VAL A 7 -2.54 -3.62 -0.13
CA VAL A 7 -3.01 -2.92 1.06
C VAL A 7 -4.29 -3.57 1.55
N LEU A 8 -4.22 -4.12 2.76
CA LEU A 8 -5.28 -4.91 3.37
C LEU A 8 -6.08 -4.07 4.37
N SER A 9 -7.37 -4.37 4.48
CA SER A 9 -8.29 -3.74 5.42
C SER A 9 -9.29 -4.74 5.99
N LYS A 10 -9.79 -4.49 7.20
CA LYS A 10 -10.92 -5.24 7.76
C LYS A 10 -12.26 -4.83 7.13
N THR A 11 -12.35 -3.60 6.66
CA THR A 11 -13.58 -2.99 6.13
C THR A 11 -13.35 -2.41 4.76
N PHE A 12 -14.33 -2.54 3.87
CA PHE A 12 -14.32 -1.81 2.62
C PHE A 12 -14.40 -0.31 2.91
N LEU A 13 -13.44 0.45 2.40
CA LEU A 13 -13.39 1.90 2.60
C LEU A 13 -13.94 2.61 1.36
N ASN A 14 -14.55 3.78 1.56
CA ASN A 14 -15.10 4.55 0.45
C ASN A 14 -13.97 4.99 -0.50
N LYS A 15 -14.05 4.54 -1.76
CA LYS A 15 -13.04 4.85 -2.80
C LYS A 15 -12.78 6.35 -2.94
N ASN A 16 -13.83 7.16 -3.04
CA ASN A 16 -13.69 8.60 -3.26
C ASN A 16 -13.05 9.31 -2.07
N GLU A 17 -13.33 8.83 -0.85
CA GLU A 17 -12.70 9.34 0.37
C GLU A 17 -11.20 9.03 0.38
N ILE A 18 -10.80 7.79 0.09
CA ILE A 18 -9.39 7.42 0.01
C ILE A 18 -8.68 8.18 -1.10
N ILE A 19 -9.24 8.24 -2.31
CA ILE A 19 -8.64 8.97 -3.44
C ILE A 19 -8.42 10.44 -3.07
N SER A 20 -9.40 11.07 -2.41
CA SER A 20 -9.26 12.44 -1.91
C SER A 20 -8.11 12.59 -0.92
N LYS A 21 -7.94 11.63 -0.01
CA LYS A 21 -6.81 11.61 0.94
C LYS A 21 -5.47 11.39 0.25
N MET A 22 -5.40 10.44 -0.67
CA MET A 22 -4.18 10.16 -1.45
C MET A 22 -3.74 11.40 -2.24
N ARG A 23 -4.67 12.14 -2.85
CA ARG A 23 -4.38 13.41 -3.52
C ARG A 23 -3.72 14.42 -2.58
N ILE A 24 -4.29 14.60 -1.37
CA ILE A 24 -3.74 15.52 -0.36
C ILE A 24 -2.34 15.10 0.06
N ILE A 25 -2.11 13.80 0.28
CA ILE A 25 -0.80 13.24 0.65
C ILE A 25 0.21 13.50 -0.47
N SER A 26 -0.13 13.18 -1.72
CA SER A 26 0.74 13.38 -2.88
C SER A 26 1.13 14.85 -3.05
N GLN A 27 0.16 15.77 -2.96
CA GLN A 27 0.41 17.21 -3.07
C GLN A 27 1.33 17.73 -1.96
N LYS A 28 1.15 17.29 -0.72
CA LYS A 28 2.04 17.65 0.41
C LYS A 28 3.50 17.23 0.18
N GLN A 29 3.71 16.16 -0.58
CA GLN A 29 5.03 15.62 -0.90
C GLN A 29 5.65 16.20 -2.19
N GLY A 30 4.91 17.10 -2.86
CA GLY A 30 5.29 17.67 -4.14
C GLY A 30 5.26 16.64 -5.28
N ASN A 31 4.36 15.65 -5.20
CA ASN A 31 4.11 14.68 -6.26
C ASN A 31 2.93 15.14 -7.12
N ASN A 32 2.97 14.79 -8.40
CA ASN A 32 1.84 14.84 -9.30
C ASN A 32 0.85 13.71 -8.96
N PHE A 33 -0.40 13.91 -9.37
CA PHE A 33 -1.52 13.01 -9.11
C PHE A 33 -2.50 13.08 -10.27
N SER A 34 -2.86 11.95 -10.86
CA SER A 34 -3.95 11.85 -11.84
C SER A 34 -4.88 10.67 -11.53
N ILE A 35 -6.07 10.77 -12.09
CA ILE A 35 -7.07 9.70 -12.10
C ILE A 35 -7.24 9.36 -13.57
N GLU A 36 -6.72 8.21 -13.99
CA GLU A 36 -6.74 7.80 -15.40
C GLU A 36 -8.05 7.06 -15.75
N GLU A 37 -8.54 6.24 -14.81
CA GLU A 37 -9.76 5.43 -14.96
C GLU A 37 -10.51 5.34 -13.63
N ASP A 38 -11.76 4.86 -13.64
CA ASP A 38 -12.63 4.81 -12.44
C ASP A 38 -11.97 4.13 -11.23
N ASN A 39 -11.04 3.20 -11.44
CA ASN A 39 -10.38 2.44 -10.36
C ASN A 39 -8.85 2.57 -10.36
N ARG A 40 -8.27 3.53 -11.11
CA ARG A 40 -6.83 3.71 -11.20
C ARG A 40 -6.41 5.13 -10.87
N VAL A 41 -5.41 5.26 -10.01
CA VAL A 41 -4.78 6.53 -9.63
C VAL A 41 -3.28 6.43 -9.85
N ASP A 42 -2.71 7.45 -10.47
CA ASP A 42 -1.27 7.53 -10.71
C ASP A 42 -0.66 8.64 -9.86
N ILE A 43 0.48 8.35 -9.22
CA ILE A 43 1.25 9.31 -8.41
C ILE A 43 2.71 9.27 -8.86
N TRP A 44 3.28 10.41 -9.23
CA TRP A 44 4.66 10.48 -9.73
C TRP A 44 5.35 11.78 -9.35
N LYS A 45 6.68 11.80 -9.38
CA LYS A 45 7.49 13.01 -9.17
C LYS A 45 8.38 13.35 -10.37
N ALA A 46 8.65 12.38 -11.24
CA ALA A 46 9.44 12.50 -12.47
C ALA A 46 8.87 11.55 -13.53
N GLU A 47 9.21 11.74 -14.81
CA GLU A 47 8.72 10.91 -15.93
C GLU A 47 9.16 9.43 -15.86
N SER A 48 10.17 9.13 -15.03
CA SER A 48 10.75 7.79 -14.91
C SER A 48 10.22 6.98 -13.72
N TYR A 49 9.29 7.52 -12.93
CA TYR A 49 8.82 6.86 -11.71
C TYR A 49 7.33 7.12 -11.45
N THR A 50 6.54 6.06 -11.33
CA THR A 50 5.09 6.12 -11.11
C THR A 50 4.64 5.07 -10.10
N LEU A 51 3.78 5.48 -9.17
CA LEU A 51 2.93 4.60 -8.38
C LEU A 51 1.57 4.51 -9.04
N GLU A 52 1.20 3.32 -9.49
CA GLU A 52 -0.16 3.03 -9.96
C GLU A 52 -0.93 2.36 -8.83
N ILE A 53 -2.03 2.97 -8.41
CA ILE A 53 -2.89 2.44 -7.35
C ILE A 53 -4.19 1.95 -7.98
N HIS A 54 -4.47 0.67 -7.79
CA HIS A 54 -5.61 -0.01 -8.38
C HIS A 54 -6.60 -0.42 -7.29
N PHE A 55 -7.77 0.21 -7.31
CA PHE A 55 -8.83 -0.04 -6.33
C PHE A 55 -9.64 -1.27 -6.70
N LEU A 56 -9.89 -2.13 -5.71
CA LEU A 56 -10.85 -3.23 -5.88
C LEU A 56 -12.27 -2.73 -5.68
N THR A 57 -13.21 -3.40 -6.34
CA THR A 57 -14.65 -3.18 -6.12
C THR A 57 -15.07 -3.77 -4.78
N GLN A 58 -16.20 -3.29 -4.23
CA GLN A 58 -16.75 -3.83 -2.99
C GLN A 58 -17.08 -5.33 -3.12
N ASP A 59 -17.57 -5.76 -4.28
CA ASP A 59 -17.87 -7.16 -4.56
C ASP A 59 -16.58 -8.00 -4.51
N LYS A 60 -15.50 -7.52 -5.15
CA LYS A 60 -14.22 -8.24 -5.15
C LYS A 60 -13.58 -8.27 -3.77
N PHE A 61 -13.67 -7.17 -3.01
CA PHE A 61 -13.23 -7.12 -1.62
C PHE A 61 -13.96 -8.17 -0.76
N SER A 62 -15.28 -8.29 -0.95
CA SER A 62 -16.11 -9.25 -0.20
C SER A 62 -15.77 -10.69 -0.55
N GLU A 63 -15.57 -10.99 -1.84
CA GLU A 63 -15.10 -12.29 -2.32
C GLU A 63 -13.74 -12.67 -1.70
N LEU A 64 -12.78 -11.74 -1.70
CA LEU A 64 -11.45 -11.98 -1.12
C LEU A 64 -11.45 -12.12 0.40
N LYS A 65 -12.47 -11.62 1.08
CA LYS A 65 -12.63 -11.79 2.53
C LYS A 65 -13.12 -13.18 2.91
N GLU A 66 -13.79 -13.86 1.98
CA GLU A 66 -14.18 -15.26 2.13
C GLU A 66 -13.03 -16.22 1.82
N ASP A 67 -12.00 -15.75 1.12
CA ASP A 67 -10.73 -16.46 0.94
C ASP A 67 -9.96 -16.49 2.27
N ASP A 68 -9.61 -17.69 2.72
CA ASP A 68 -8.96 -17.90 4.03
C ASP A 68 -7.47 -17.52 4.02
N PHE A 69 -6.93 -17.11 2.86
CA PHE A 69 -5.52 -16.70 2.75
C PHE A 69 -5.15 -15.57 3.71
N TRP A 70 -6.04 -14.57 3.89
CA TRP A 70 -5.80 -13.41 4.76
C TRP A 70 -6.42 -13.55 6.15
N GLY A 71 -7.09 -14.68 6.42
CA GLY A 71 -8.05 -14.82 7.50
C GLY A 71 -9.31 -14.00 7.25
N LYS A 72 -10.47 -14.52 7.67
CA LYS A 72 -11.82 -13.98 7.40
C LYS A 72 -12.07 -12.52 7.78
N GLU A 73 -11.12 -11.87 8.45
CA GLU A 73 -11.22 -10.49 8.86
C GLU A 73 -10.68 -9.51 7.81
N TYR A 74 -9.67 -9.89 7.04
CA TYR A 74 -8.93 -8.99 6.16
C TYR A 74 -9.15 -9.34 4.68
N ALA A 75 -9.11 -8.32 3.83
CA ALA A 75 -9.06 -8.48 2.38
C ALA A 75 -8.26 -7.35 1.74
N VAL A 76 -7.78 -7.59 0.53
CA VAL A 76 -7.11 -6.57 -0.30
C VAL A 76 -8.12 -5.48 -0.62
N LEU A 77 -7.79 -4.23 -0.30
CA LEU A 77 -8.60 -3.05 -0.59
C LEU A 77 -8.18 -2.41 -1.92
N PHE A 78 -6.87 -2.29 -2.11
CA PHE A 78 -6.24 -1.86 -3.35
C PHE A 78 -4.81 -2.41 -3.36
N TYR A 79 -4.22 -2.50 -4.54
CA TYR A 79 -2.81 -2.80 -4.69
C TYR A 79 -2.09 -1.61 -5.33
N ILE A 80 -0.80 -1.49 -5.02
CA ILE A 80 0.08 -0.45 -5.52
C ILE A 80 1.12 -1.14 -6.41
N THR A 81 1.19 -0.75 -7.67
CA THR A 81 2.27 -1.14 -8.58
C THR A 81 3.28 -0.01 -8.65
N ILE A 82 4.54 -0.34 -8.41
CA ILE A 82 5.65 0.60 -8.34
C ILE A 82 6.48 0.40 -9.61
N TYR A 83 6.61 1.45 -10.40
CA TYR A 83 7.46 1.50 -11.58
C TYR A 83 8.61 2.48 -11.36
N GLY A 84 9.86 2.01 -11.43
CA GLY A 84 11.01 2.87 -11.23
C GLY A 84 12.37 2.25 -11.55
N ILE A 85 13.41 3.07 -11.36
CA ILE A 85 14.82 2.67 -11.33
C ILE A 85 15.28 2.83 -9.88
N ASP A 86 15.74 1.72 -9.30
CA ASP A 86 16.05 1.35 -7.90
C ASP A 86 16.16 2.46 -6.82
N ASP A 87 16.80 3.61 -7.06
CA ASP A 87 17.02 4.63 -6.01
C ASP A 87 15.86 5.65 -5.84
N THR A 88 14.90 5.66 -6.77
CA THR A 88 13.77 6.63 -6.74
C THR A 88 12.49 6.07 -6.12
N GLU A 89 12.36 4.75 -6.08
CA GLU A 89 11.19 4.06 -5.52
C GLU A 89 10.98 4.38 -4.05
N ASP A 90 12.10 4.55 -3.33
CA ASP A 90 12.07 4.76 -1.89
C ASP A 90 11.62 6.17 -1.48
N ARG A 91 11.75 7.14 -2.38
CA ARG A 91 11.52 8.56 -2.08
C ARG A 91 10.05 8.97 -2.17
N VAL A 92 9.21 8.14 -2.78
CA VAL A 92 7.79 8.47 -3.00
C VAL A 92 6.89 7.42 -2.36
N THR A 93 7.09 6.13 -2.65
CA THR A 93 6.27 5.03 -2.09
C THR A 93 6.15 5.14 -0.56
N PHE A 94 7.27 5.28 0.13
CA PHE A 94 7.26 5.17 1.59
C PHE A 94 6.84 6.42 2.32
N PRO A 95 7.27 7.64 1.92
CA PRO A 95 6.65 8.84 2.43
C PRO A 95 5.13 8.81 2.22
N PHE A 96 4.65 8.34 1.06
CA PHE A 96 3.23 8.18 0.76
C PHE A 96 2.54 7.20 1.71
N LEU A 97 3.01 5.95 1.80
CA LEU A 97 2.45 4.92 2.68
C LEU A 97 2.47 5.32 4.15
N ARG A 98 3.56 5.96 4.61
CA ARG A 98 3.67 6.44 6.00
C ARG A 98 2.60 7.47 6.34
N GLU A 99 2.33 8.42 5.44
CA GLU A 99 1.25 9.39 5.64
C GLU A 99 -0.13 8.72 5.53
N LEU A 100 -0.31 7.79 4.60
CA LEU A 100 -1.57 7.07 4.44
C LEU A 100 -1.93 6.28 5.71
N LEU A 101 -0.97 5.56 6.29
CA LEU A 101 -1.18 4.81 7.53
C LEU A 101 -1.28 5.69 8.78
N LYS A 102 -0.92 6.98 8.71
CA LYS A 102 -1.24 7.91 9.81
C LYS A 102 -2.74 8.15 9.89
N ASP A 103 -3.37 8.37 8.73
CA ASP A 103 -4.80 8.62 8.58
C ASP A 103 -5.62 7.32 8.68
N TYR A 104 -5.06 6.19 8.25
CA TYR A 104 -5.69 4.87 8.29
C TYR A 104 -4.80 3.85 9.04
N PRO A 105 -4.73 3.92 10.38
CA PRO A 105 -3.82 3.09 11.19
C PRO A 105 -4.11 1.59 11.14
N ASP A 106 -5.33 1.20 10.78
CA ASP A 106 -5.77 -0.20 10.73
C ASP A 106 -5.44 -0.90 9.40
N LEU A 107 -4.96 -0.14 8.39
CA LEU A 107 -4.50 -0.72 7.15
C LEU A 107 -3.17 -1.45 7.36
N LEU A 108 -3.03 -2.55 6.62
CA LEU A 108 -1.83 -3.37 6.61
C LEU A 108 -1.25 -3.38 5.20
N VAL A 109 0.07 -3.45 5.10
CA VAL A 109 0.79 -3.53 3.82
C VAL A 109 1.42 -4.91 3.74
N PHE A 110 1.16 -5.62 2.64
CA PHE A 110 1.76 -6.90 2.32
C PHE A 110 2.70 -6.77 1.13
N ASN A 111 3.83 -7.47 1.20
CA ASN A 111 4.78 -7.61 0.11
C ASN A 111 5.12 -9.10 -0.08
N GLU A 112 4.73 -9.64 -1.23
CA GLU A 112 4.92 -11.05 -1.57
C GLU A 112 6.39 -11.49 -1.56
N GLU A 113 7.29 -10.60 -2.00
CA GLU A 113 8.73 -10.90 -2.11
C GLU A 113 9.38 -11.22 -0.76
N ILE A 114 8.77 -10.79 0.34
CA ILE A 114 9.28 -10.98 1.70
C ILE A 114 8.49 -12.05 2.43
N GLY A 115 7.19 -12.15 2.16
CA GLY A 115 6.33 -13.14 2.79
C GLY A 115 6.58 -14.57 2.32
N GLY A 116 7.23 -14.77 1.17
CA GLY A 116 7.45 -16.12 0.61
C GLY A 116 6.14 -16.89 0.46
N GLY A 117 5.05 -16.20 0.10
CA GLY A 117 3.69 -16.75 0.02
C GLY A 117 2.93 -16.89 1.34
N LYS A 118 3.44 -16.37 2.45
CA LYS A 118 2.72 -16.28 3.74
C LYS A 118 2.25 -14.85 4.02
N PRO A 119 1.13 -14.63 4.74
CA PRO A 119 0.54 -13.31 4.96
C PRO A 119 1.29 -12.51 6.03
N PHE A 120 2.58 -12.26 5.78
CA PHE A 120 3.42 -11.42 6.62
C PHE A 120 3.23 -9.95 6.26
N VAL A 121 2.79 -9.16 7.23
CA VAL A 121 2.27 -7.80 7.01
C VAL A 121 3.03 -6.74 7.81
N TYR A 122 2.95 -5.51 7.33
CA TYR A 122 3.49 -4.32 7.96
C TYR A 122 2.36 -3.36 8.31
N ASN A 123 2.35 -2.92 9.56
CA ASN A 123 1.41 -1.92 10.05
C ASN A 123 2.09 -0.54 10.23
N LYS A 124 1.32 0.45 10.68
CA LYS A 124 1.81 1.81 10.98
C LYS A 124 3.09 1.84 11.83
N MET A 125 3.24 0.96 12.83
CA MET A 125 4.42 0.96 13.71
C MET A 125 5.70 0.51 13.01
N HIS A 126 5.58 -0.33 11.98
CA HIS A 126 6.71 -0.75 11.15
C HIS A 126 7.21 0.45 10.33
N LEU A 127 6.29 1.16 9.66
CA LEU A 127 6.61 2.29 8.80
C LEU A 127 6.96 3.59 9.55
N ALA A 128 6.50 3.76 10.79
CA ALA A 128 6.81 4.94 11.61
C ALA A 128 8.26 4.98 12.13
N ALA A 129 8.87 3.80 12.33
CA ALA A 129 10.23 3.69 12.88
C ALA A 129 11.33 3.75 11.81
N PHE A 130 10.96 3.89 10.53
CA PHE A 130 11.90 3.84 9.44
C PHE A 130 12.55 5.20 9.17
N SER A 131 13.88 5.24 9.25
CA SER A 131 14.73 6.40 8.92
C SER A 131 15.66 6.15 7.73
N GLY A 132 15.53 5.00 7.05
CA GLY A 132 16.40 4.62 5.94
C GLY A 132 15.91 5.16 4.59
N ASN A 133 16.63 4.79 3.52
CA ASN A 133 16.34 5.19 2.15
C ASN A 133 16.32 4.00 1.17
N SER A 134 16.14 2.75 1.65
CA SER A 134 16.12 1.55 0.80
C SER A 134 14.87 0.70 1.00
N PHE A 135 14.28 0.21 -0.09
CA PHE A 135 13.12 -0.70 -0.09
C PHE A 135 13.40 -1.95 0.76
N ALA A 136 14.61 -2.50 0.62
CA ALA A 136 15.12 -3.63 1.41
C ALA A 136 15.30 -3.32 2.91
N GLY A 137 15.53 -2.05 3.28
CA GLY A 137 15.75 -1.63 4.67
C GLY A 137 14.46 -1.39 5.46
N ILE A 138 13.32 -1.26 4.79
CA ILE A 138 12.04 -0.87 5.39
C ILE A 138 11.41 -1.95 6.24
N PHE A 139 11.77 -3.18 5.92
CA PHE A 139 11.35 -4.38 6.59
C PHE A 139 12.39 -4.84 7.62
N ALA A 140 13.23 -3.90 8.10
CA ALA A 140 14.23 -4.14 9.13
C ALA A 140 13.62 -4.58 10.47
N LYS A 141 12.35 -4.23 10.73
CA LYS A 141 11.55 -4.94 11.74
C LYS A 141 10.88 -6.13 11.07
N PRO A 142 11.00 -7.34 11.64
CA PRO A 142 10.34 -8.52 11.11
C PRO A 142 8.86 -8.22 10.87
N PRO A 143 8.29 -8.57 9.71
CA PRO A 143 6.85 -8.47 9.51
C PRO A 143 6.11 -9.25 10.58
N GLN A 144 4.88 -8.82 10.85
CA GLN A 144 3.99 -9.57 11.71
C GLN A 144 3.25 -10.63 10.91
N ASP A 145 3.12 -11.83 11.47
CA ASP A 145 2.23 -12.85 10.92
C ASP A 145 0.78 -12.39 11.10
N LEU A 146 0.05 -12.25 9.98
CA LEU A 146 -1.36 -11.85 10.02
C LEU A 146 -2.23 -12.86 10.79
N SER A 147 -1.89 -14.14 10.81
CA SER A 147 -2.65 -15.13 11.58
C SER A 147 -2.59 -14.87 13.09
N ASN A 148 -1.59 -14.12 13.55
CA ASN A 148 -1.40 -13.75 14.95
C ASN A 148 -1.99 -12.36 15.28
N LEU A 149 -2.70 -11.73 14.34
CA LEU A 149 -3.45 -10.48 14.52
C LEU A 149 -4.96 -10.67 14.76
N ALA A 150 -5.43 -11.93 14.68
CA ALA A 150 -6.82 -12.32 14.90
C ALA A 150 -7.23 -12.28 16.39
#